data_AF-A0A443N960-F1
#
_entry.id   AF-A0A443N960-F1
#
_cell.length_a   1.000
_cell.length_b   1.000
_cell.length_c   1.000
_cell.angle_alpha   90.00
_cell.angle_beta   90.00
_cell.angle_gamma   90.00
#
_symmetry.space_group_name_H-M   'P 1'
#
loop_
_entity.id
_entity.type
_entity.pdbx_description
1 polymer ?
#
loop_
_entity_poly.entity_id
_entity_poly.type
_entity_poly.pdbx_seq_one_letter_code
_entity_poly.pdbx_strand_id
1 'polypeptide(L)'
;MQGQKAAPNFPIYIENIYRAKHGSDSGVYDAQGRFVPEKFEDIFLKHAHSNPDSLTSDELDEMLKANRIPKDTTGSFAGWTEWKVLYSLGKDEHGLLHKETVRAVFDGSLFEQLEKNASRRMN
;
A
#
# COMPACT_ATOMS: atom_id res chain seq x y z
N MET A 1 -5.23 -6.30 -36.23
CA MET A 1 -5.46 -6.94 -34.91
C MET A 1 -4.19 -6.79 -34.10
N GLN A 2 -4.15 -5.85 -33.15
CA GLN A 2 -2.99 -5.69 -32.26
C GLN A 2 -3.09 -6.77 -31.18
N GLY A 3 -2.15 -7.72 -31.20
CA GLY A 3 -2.07 -8.77 -30.20
C GLY A 3 -1.83 -8.17 -28.83
N GLN A 4 -2.71 -8.47 -27.88
CA GLN A 4 -2.51 -8.19 -26.46
C GLN A 4 -1.15 -8.77 -26.08
N LYS A 5 -0.19 -7.91 -25.69
CA LYS A 5 1.06 -8.38 -25.09
C LYS A 5 0.66 -9.15 -23.84
N ALA A 6 1.00 -10.45 -23.77
CA ALA A 6 0.77 -11.25 -22.59
C ALA A 6 1.46 -10.56 -21.41
N ALA A 7 0.68 -10.08 -20.44
CA ALA A 7 1.22 -9.57 -19.20
C ALA A 7 1.89 -10.74 -18.45
N PRO A 8 2.99 -10.51 -17.72
CA PRO A 8 3.52 -11.54 -16.84
C PRO A 8 2.43 -11.96 -15.86
N ASN A 9 2.15 -13.27 -15.81
CA ASN A 9 1.27 -13.82 -14.79
C ASN A 9 2.00 -13.71 -13.44
N PHE A 10 1.37 -13.05 -12.46
CA PHE A 10 1.86 -12.94 -11.07
C PHE A 10 1.06 -13.87 -10.15
N PRO A 11 1.23 -15.20 -10.23
CA PRO A 11 0.49 -16.11 -9.36
C PRO A 11 0.86 -15.88 -7.89
N ILE A 12 -0.16 -15.83 -7.04
CA ILE A 12 0.00 -15.75 -5.58
C ILE A 12 -0.09 -17.18 -5.03
N TYR A 13 1.00 -17.65 -4.43
CA TYR A 13 1.04 -18.94 -3.76
C TYR A 13 0.80 -18.76 -2.27
N ILE A 14 -0.38 -19.16 -1.80
CA ILE A 14 -0.78 -18.99 -0.38
C ILE A 14 0.20 -19.67 0.57
N GLU A 15 0.74 -20.84 0.20
CA GLU A 15 1.77 -21.55 0.98
C GLU A 15 3.03 -20.70 1.25
N ASN A 16 3.33 -19.72 0.39
CA ASN A 16 4.52 -18.87 0.47
C ASN A 16 4.19 -17.43 0.89
N ILE A 17 2.93 -17.13 1.23
CA ILE A 17 2.48 -15.75 1.53
C ILE A 17 3.23 -15.13 2.72
N TYR A 18 3.67 -15.96 3.67
CA TYR A 18 4.47 -15.52 4.82
C TYR A 18 5.78 -14.83 4.41
N ARG A 19 6.30 -15.11 3.21
CA ARG A 19 7.53 -14.49 2.67
C ARG A 19 7.33 -13.05 2.22
N ALA A 20 6.09 -12.58 2.11
CA ALA A 20 5.80 -11.18 1.81
C ALA A 20 6.09 -10.26 3.01
N LYS A 21 6.20 -10.81 4.23
CA LYS A 21 6.53 -10.06 5.44
C LYS A 21 8.03 -9.70 5.46
N HIS A 22 8.36 -8.45 5.78
CA HIS A 22 9.75 -7.98 5.89
C HIS A 22 9.92 -6.96 7.03
N GLY A 23 11.15 -6.72 7.47
CA GLY A 23 11.41 -5.94 8.69
C GLY A 23 10.90 -4.50 8.65
N SER A 24 11.17 -3.78 7.57
CA SER A 24 10.78 -2.36 7.41
C SER A 24 9.34 -2.12 6.93
N ASP A 25 8.40 -3.02 7.22
CA ASP A 25 6.98 -2.82 6.89
C ASP A 25 6.24 -1.94 7.91
N SER A 26 4.95 -1.68 7.67
CA SER A 26 4.11 -0.84 8.55
C SER A 26 3.65 -1.55 9.83
N GLY A 27 3.80 -2.87 9.93
CA GLY A 27 3.29 -3.68 11.03
C GLY A 27 1.76 -3.84 11.08
N VAL A 28 1.02 -3.37 10.07
CA VAL A 28 -0.46 -3.49 10.02
C VAL A 28 -0.92 -4.93 9.95
N TYR A 29 -0.21 -5.78 9.20
CA TYR A 29 -0.29 -7.22 9.40
C TYR A 29 0.81 -7.63 10.36
N ASP A 30 0.51 -8.46 11.36
CA ASP A 30 1.54 -9.04 12.23
C ASP A 30 2.30 -10.20 11.55
N ALA A 31 3.25 -10.80 12.27
CA ALA A 31 4.04 -11.93 11.75
C ALA A 31 3.21 -13.20 11.47
N GLN A 32 1.97 -13.26 11.98
CA GLN A 32 1.02 -14.34 11.73
C GLN A 32 0.02 -13.98 10.63
N GLY A 33 0.14 -12.80 10.02
CA GLY A 33 -0.76 -12.32 8.97
C GLY A 33 -2.10 -11.79 9.48
N ARG A 34 -2.22 -11.46 10.76
CA ARG A 34 -3.46 -10.88 11.33
C ARG A 34 -3.44 -9.37 11.20
N PHE A 35 -4.57 -8.78 10.80
CA PHE A 35 -4.72 -7.33 10.76
C PHE A 35 -4.72 -6.78 12.19
N VAL A 36 -3.91 -5.76 12.45
CA VAL A 36 -3.75 -5.08 13.74
C VAL A 36 -4.31 -3.67 13.61
N PRO A 37 -5.59 -3.44 14.02
CA PRO A 37 -6.25 -2.14 13.86
C PRO A 37 -5.47 -0.99 14.47
N GLU A 38 -4.84 -1.19 15.62
CA GLU A 38 -4.06 -0.16 16.31
C GLU A 38 -2.86 0.29 15.48
N LYS A 39 -2.20 -0.64 14.77
CA LYS A 39 -1.08 -0.31 13.88
C LYS A 39 -1.52 0.40 12.62
N PHE A 40 -2.72 0.10 12.13
CA PHE A 40 -3.32 0.83 11.02
C PHE A 40 -3.65 2.28 11.42
N GLU A 41 -4.29 2.47 12.56
CA GLU A 41 -4.62 3.81 13.08
C GLU A 41 -3.35 4.62 13.40
N ASP A 42 -2.32 3.98 13.95
CA ASP A 42 -1.01 4.58 14.24
C ASP A 42 -0.35 5.26 13.04
N ILE A 43 -0.59 4.77 11.81
CA ILE A 43 -0.03 5.39 10.59
C ILE A 43 -0.47 6.85 10.50
N PHE A 44 -1.77 7.09 10.64
CA PHE A 44 -2.35 8.41 10.48
C PHE A 44 -2.10 9.26 11.71
N LEU A 45 -2.23 8.68 12.91
CA LEU A 45 -1.95 9.39 14.17
C LEU A 45 -0.52 9.93 14.25
N LYS A 46 0.45 9.24 13.64
CA LYS A 46 1.88 9.63 13.71
C LYS A 46 2.35 10.47 12.54
N HIS A 47 1.78 10.30 11.36
CA HIS A 47 2.34 10.88 10.14
C HIS A 47 1.38 11.79 9.37
N ALA A 48 0.07 11.78 9.65
CA ALA A 48 -0.91 12.60 8.93
C ALA A 48 -1.02 14.00 9.57
N HIS A 49 0.05 14.80 9.46
CA HIS A 49 0.17 16.10 10.12
C HIS A 49 -0.75 17.17 9.51
N SER A 50 -0.94 17.11 8.21
CA SER A 50 -1.67 18.12 7.43
C SER A 50 -3.17 17.90 7.48
N ASN A 51 -3.60 16.64 7.35
CA ASN A 51 -4.99 16.22 7.30
C ASN A 51 -5.14 14.90 8.08
N PRO A 52 -5.93 14.83 9.17
CA PRO A 52 -5.94 13.68 10.07
C PRO A 52 -6.21 12.31 9.43
N ASP A 53 -6.95 12.27 8.32
CA ASP A 53 -7.34 11.02 7.65
C ASP A 53 -6.71 10.84 6.26
N SER A 54 -5.59 11.51 5.97
CA SER A 54 -4.89 11.32 4.69
C SER A 54 -3.40 11.64 4.77
N LEU A 55 -2.60 10.98 3.94
CA LEU A 55 -1.18 11.24 3.82
C LEU A 55 -0.86 12.00 2.54
N THR A 56 -0.07 13.06 2.65
CA THR A 56 0.67 13.65 1.51
C THR A 56 1.84 12.75 1.11
N SER A 57 2.47 13.02 -0.04
CA SER A 57 3.68 12.29 -0.45
C SER A 57 4.83 12.43 0.57
N ASP A 58 4.97 13.61 1.17
CA ASP A 58 6.08 13.90 2.08
C ASP A 58 5.89 13.20 3.43
N GLU A 59 4.67 13.20 3.95
CA GLU A 59 4.27 12.44 5.15
C GLU A 59 4.39 10.92 4.94
N LEU A 60 4.07 10.44 3.74
CA LEU A 60 4.31 9.05 3.37
C LEU A 60 5.81 8.72 3.35
N ASP A 61 6.64 9.62 2.81
CA ASP A 61 8.09 9.44 2.81
C ASP A 61 8.70 9.52 4.22
N GLU A 62 8.13 10.33 5.10
CA GLU A 62 8.46 10.35 6.53
C GLU A 62 8.15 9.00 7.19
N MET A 63 6.94 8.48 7.02
CA MET A 63 6.53 7.17 7.53
C MET A 63 7.49 6.06 7.03
N LEU A 64 7.79 6.06 5.73
CA LEU A 64 8.68 5.08 5.14
C LEU A 64 10.11 5.15 5.70
N LYS A 65 10.59 6.34 6.07
CA LYS A 65 11.88 6.50 6.76
C LYS A 65 11.80 6.03 8.20
N ALA A 66 10.71 6.34 8.91
CA ALA A 66 10.49 5.94 10.30
C ALA A 66 10.40 4.41 10.47
N ASN A 67 9.84 3.70 9.49
CA ASN A 67 9.71 2.24 9.52
C ASN A 67 11.01 1.50 9.18
N ARG A 68 12.09 2.17 8.74
CA ARG A 68 13.33 1.48 8.33
C ARG A 68 14.01 0.80 9.50
N ILE A 69 14.26 -0.50 9.37
CA ILE A 69 15.13 -1.24 10.28
C ILE A 69 16.59 -1.12 9.81
N PRO A 70 17.54 -0.73 10.68
CA PRO A 70 18.95 -0.71 10.34
C PRO A 70 19.42 -2.08 9.83
N LYS A 71 20.17 -2.08 8.71
CA LYS A 71 20.67 -3.28 7.99
C LYS A 71 19.59 -4.10 7.24
N ASP A 72 18.33 -3.69 7.24
CA ASP A 72 17.29 -4.27 6.38
C ASP A 72 17.10 -3.45 5.09
N THR A 73 18.07 -3.53 4.17
CA THR A 73 18.02 -2.77 2.91
C THR A 73 16.94 -3.28 1.96
N THR A 74 16.78 -4.61 1.87
CA THR A 74 15.78 -5.25 1.02
C THR A 74 14.36 -4.95 1.50
N GLY A 75 14.06 -5.09 2.80
CA GLY A 75 12.74 -4.76 3.33
C GLY A 75 12.44 -3.27 3.24
N SER A 76 13.43 -2.40 3.44
CA SER A 76 13.26 -0.96 3.27
C SER A 76 12.93 -0.56 1.82
N PHE A 77 13.54 -1.25 0.84
CA PHE A 77 13.25 -1.02 -0.57
C PHE A 77 11.87 -1.56 -0.95
N ALA A 78 11.53 -2.79 -0.52
CA ALA A 78 10.23 -3.39 -0.76
C ALA A 78 9.08 -2.53 -0.21
N GLY A 79 9.16 -2.13 1.06
CA GLY A 79 8.16 -1.26 1.67
C GLY A 79 8.05 0.08 0.95
N TRP A 80 9.17 0.70 0.54
CA TRP A 80 9.12 1.93 -0.25
C TRP A 80 8.38 1.73 -1.58
N THR A 81 8.67 0.64 -2.30
CA THR A 81 8.00 0.34 -3.58
C THR A 81 6.50 0.13 -3.41
N GLU A 82 6.09 -0.69 -2.43
CA GLU A 82 4.67 -1.00 -2.19
C GLU A 82 3.86 0.27 -1.90
N TRP A 83 4.35 1.10 -0.98
CA TRP A 83 3.66 2.32 -0.60
C TRP A 83 3.64 3.37 -1.72
N LYS A 84 4.70 3.48 -2.53
CA LYS A 84 4.71 4.40 -3.68
C LYS A 84 3.77 3.95 -4.80
N VAL A 85 3.64 2.64 -5.03
CA VAL A 85 2.65 2.10 -5.96
C VAL A 85 1.24 2.39 -5.45
N LEU A 86 0.96 2.11 -4.17
CA LEU A 86 -0.33 2.44 -3.55
C LEU A 86 -0.66 3.93 -3.67
N TYR A 87 0.30 4.80 -3.34
CA TYR A 87 0.12 6.25 -3.46
C TYR A 87 -0.22 6.68 -4.89
N SER A 88 0.49 6.12 -5.88
CA SER A 88 0.23 6.42 -7.30
C SER A 88 -1.18 6.00 -7.73
N LEU A 89 -1.67 4.85 -7.25
CA LEU A 89 -2.97 4.30 -7.60
C LEU A 89 -4.13 4.92 -6.83
N GLY A 90 -3.89 5.31 -5.58
CA GLY A 90 -4.92 5.59 -4.59
C GLY A 90 -5.06 7.05 -4.15
N LYS A 91 -4.09 7.92 -4.49
CA LYS A 91 -4.20 9.34 -4.16
C LYS A 91 -5.32 10.02 -4.96
N ASP A 92 -5.90 11.06 -4.38
CA ASP A 92 -6.85 11.93 -5.07
C ASP A 92 -6.17 12.96 -5.98
N GLU A 93 -6.97 13.84 -6.58
CA GLU A 93 -6.50 14.92 -7.46
C GLU A 93 -5.67 15.99 -6.75
N HIS A 94 -5.79 16.09 -5.43
CA HIS A 94 -5.01 17.00 -4.58
C HIS A 94 -3.72 16.35 -4.05
N GLY A 95 -3.47 15.08 -4.37
CA GLY A 95 -2.30 14.35 -3.90
C GLY A 95 -2.44 13.85 -2.46
N LEU A 96 -3.66 13.58 -2.01
CA LEU A 96 -3.92 13.01 -0.69
C LEU A 96 -4.25 11.53 -0.81
N LEU A 97 -3.51 10.70 -0.08
CA LEU A 97 -3.80 9.27 0.08
C LEU A 97 -4.68 9.07 1.31
N HIS A 98 -5.99 8.92 1.06
CA HIS A 98 -7.00 8.80 2.12
C HIS A 98 -6.89 7.48 2.89
N LYS A 99 -7.18 7.55 4.18
CA LYS A 99 -7.21 6.41 5.09
C LYS A 99 -8.10 5.27 4.63
N GLU A 100 -9.28 5.59 4.09
CA GLU A 100 -10.18 4.58 3.53
C GLU A 100 -9.56 3.86 2.33
N THR A 101 -8.82 4.57 1.47
CA THR A 101 -8.09 3.95 0.35
C THR A 101 -6.99 3.02 0.86
N VAL A 102 -6.28 3.41 1.92
CA VAL A 102 -5.28 2.55 2.55
C VAL A 102 -5.96 1.34 3.20
N ARG A 103 -7.12 1.48 3.84
CA ARG A 103 -7.88 0.33 4.36
C ARG A 103 -8.30 -0.63 3.25
N ALA A 104 -8.75 -0.08 2.13
CA ALA A 104 -9.21 -0.84 0.97
C ALA A 104 -8.10 -1.66 0.29
N VAL A 105 -6.81 -1.27 0.42
CA VAL A 105 -5.72 -2.12 -0.08
C VAL A 105 -5.53 -3.36 0.82
N PHE A 106 -5.77 -3.22 2.12
CA PHE A 106 -5.59 -4.31 3.08
C PHE A 106 -6.69 -5.37 2.98
N ASP A 107 -7.93 -4.97 2.74
CA ASP A 107 -9.07 -5.90 2.52
C ASP A 107 -9.26 -6.32 1.06
N GLY A 108 -8.50 -5.71 0.13
CA GLY A 108 -8.52 -6.01 -1.30
C GLY A 108 -9.59 -5.28 -2.11
N SER A 109 -10.52 -4.56 -1.47
CA SER A 109 -11.61 -3.86 -2.15
C SER A 109 -11.12 -2.71 -3.06
N LEU A 110 -9.91 -2.18 -2.83
CA LEU A 110 -9.31 -1.15 -3.68
C LEU A 110 -9.21 -1.61 -5.15
N PHE A 111 -8.85 -2.87 -5.38
CA PHE A 111 -8.65 -3.37 -6.75
C PHE A 111 -9.98 -3.46 -7.51
N GLU A 112 -11.07 -3.85 -6.85
CA GLU A 112 -12.40 -3.81 -7.44
C GLU A 112 -12.85 -2.38 -7.76
N GLN A 113 -12.53 -1.42 -6.89
CA GLN A 113 -12.83 0.00 -7.12
C GLN A 113 -12.06 0.53 -8.35
N LEU A 114 -10.78 0.18 -8.46
CA LEU A 114 -9.94 0.54 -9.61
C LEU A 114 -10.47 -0.06 -10.92
N GLU A 115 -10.85 -1.33 -10.90
CA GLU A 115 -11.45 -2.00 -12.06
C GLU A 115 -12.75 -1.30 -12.50
N LYS A 116 -13.69 -1.07 -11.57
CA LYS A 116 -14.95 -0.36 -11.86
C LYS A 116 -14.71 1.03 -12.46
N ASN A 117 -13.72 1.76 -11.95
CA ASN A 117 -13.36 3.08 -12.47
C ASN A 117 -12.70 2.98 -13.85
N ALA A 118 -11.86 1.99 -14.11
CA ALA A 118 -11.27 1.75 -15.42
C ALA A 118 -12.34 1.40 -16.46
N SER A 119 -13.27 0.48 -16.15
CA SER A 119 -14.37 0.12 -17.04
C SER A 119 -15.27 1.31 -17.37
N ARG A 120 -15.55 2.19 -16.41
CA ARG A 120 -16.31 3.42 -16.63
C ARG A 120 -15.62 4.40 -17.59
N ARG A 121 -14.29 4.47 -17.59
CA ARG A 121 -13.51 5.35 -18.48
C ARG A 121 -13.42 4.82 -19.91
N MET A 122 -13.69 3.53 -20.11
CA MET A 122 -13.65 2.87 -21.41
C MET A 122 -15.00 2.86 -22.14
N ASN A 123 -16.07 3.28 -21.46
CA ASN A 123 -17.42 3.47 -22.02
C ASN A 123 -17.68 4.96 -22.29
#